data_AF-A0A1H2FXI7-F1
#
_entry.id   AF-A0A1H2FXI7-F1
#
_cell.length_a   1.000
_cell.length_b   1.000
_cell.length_c   1.000
_cell.angle_alpha   90.00
_cell.angle_beta   90.00
_cell.angle_gamma   90.00
#
_symmetry.space_group_name_H-M   'P 1'
#
loop_
_entity.id
_entity.type
_entity.pdbx_description
1 polymer ?
#
loop_
_entity_poly.entity_id
_entity_poly.type
_entity_poly.pdbx_seq_one_letter_code
_entity_poly.pdbx_strand_id
1 'polypeptide(L)'
;MKELIIPFATTVGYMLKVLKSNVKIDKFNPEFKMIRHGNYFEFINSVKGEVPHTVVYSKGKITSDNIARKDDFDFLGLFNANPSLQKFYIDCHKEYRKITDTDIPDSIYGIAALFEISIRMHANNNNLIESRENLVEVINKLSKFKNLTENETNKLHQGRRFINMIKHFKNQYSSWNEGIDAMTIAYELIKEKKLTII
;
A
#
# COMPACT_ATOMS: atom_id res chain seq x y z
N MET A 1 16.18 -0.70 -2.66
CA MET A 1 14.75 -0.39 -2.92
C MET A 1 13.91 -1.65 -3.15
N LYS A 2 14.29 -2.53 -4.09
CA LYS A 2 13.60 -3.82 -4.33
C LYS A 2 13.42 -4.69 -3.07
N GLU A 3 14.44 -4.75 -2.22
CA GLU A 3 14.42 -5.50 -0.94
C GLU A 3 13.43 -4.99 0.10
N LEU A 4 12.91 -3.76 -0.05
CA LEU A 4 11.89 -3.17 0.82
C LEU A 4 10.48 -3.33 0.25
N ILE A 5 10.38 -3.23 -1.08
CA ILE A 5 9.11 -3.21 -1.80
C ILE A 5 8.53 -4.62 -1.93
N ILE A 6 9.38 -5.63 -2.10
CA ILE A 6 8.94 -7.03 -2.19
C ILE A 6 8.25 -7.48 -0.88
N PRO A 7 8.83 -7.27 0.32
CA PRO A 7 8.13 -7.56 1.57
C PRO A 7 6.80 -6.82 1.69
N PHE A 8 6.75 -5.53 1.35
CA PHE A 8 5.49 -4.79 1.41
C PHE A 8 4.42 -5.38 0.48
N ALA A 9 4.75 -5.58 -0.80
CA ALA A 9 3.81 -6.13 -1.78
C ALA A 9 3.33 -7.52 -1.38
N THR A 10 4.23 -8.34 -0.81
CA THR A 10 3.90 -9.68 -0.32
C THR A 10 2.98 -9.61 0.90
N THR A 11 3.35 -8.83 1.93
CA THR A 11 2.58 -8.71 3.18
C THR A 11 1.22 -8.08 2.93
N VAL A 12 1.16 -6.96 2.22
CA VAL A 12 -0.09 -6.26 1.93
C VAL A 12 -0.94 -7.02 0.93
N GLY A 13 -0.33 -7.65 -0.09
CA GLY A 13 -1.05 -8.51 -1.01
C GLY A 13 -1.74 -9.68 -0.29
N TYR A 14 -1.02 -10.36 0.62
CA TYR A 14 -1.61 -11.40 1.44
C TYR A 14 -2.69 -10.86 2.39
N MET A 15 -2.50 -9.69 3.01
CA MET A 15 -3.52 -9.02 3.83
C MET A 15 -4.80 -8.73 3.03
N LEU A 16 -4.67 -8.26 1.79
CA LEU A 16 -5.80 -8.03 0.89
C LEU A 16 -6.53 -9.34 0.54
N LYS A 17 -5.80 -10.44 0.37
CA LYS A 17 -6.37 -11.77 0.16
C LYS A 17 -7.16 -12.27 1.38
N VAL A 18 -6.62 -12.07 2.58
CA VAL A 18 -7.32 -12.35 3.85
C VAL A 18 -8.63 -11.56 3.93
N LEU A 19 -8.59 -10.26 3.61
CA LEU A 19 -9.78 -9.40 3.61
C LEU A 19 -10.84 -9.88 2.59
N LYS A 20 -10.43 -10.18 1.36
CA LYS A 20 -11.34 -10.69 0.33
C LYS A 20 -12.01 -11.99 0.74
N SER A 21 -11.28 -12.86 1.41
CA SER A 21 -11.78 -14.17 1.86
C SER A 21 -12.81 -14.09 2.97
N ASN A 22 -13.08 -12.88 3.50
CA ASN A 22 -14.08 -12.60 4.52
C ASN A 22 -13.90 -13.45 5.79
N VAL A 23 -12.67 -13.89 6.07
CA VAL A 23 -12.34 -14.58 7.32
C VAL A 23 -12.33 -13.57 8.47
N LYS A 24 -12.68 -14.02 9.68
CA LYS A 24 -12.63 -13.16 10.86
C LYS A 24 -11.20 -12.75 11.14
N ILE A 25 -10.96 -11.43 11.23
CA ILE A 25 -9.61 -10.87 11.39
C ILE A 25 -9.37 -10.29 12.79
N ASP A 26 -10.19 -10.63 13.78
CA ASP A 26 -10.22 -9.96 15.10
C ASP A 26 -8.83 -9.85 15.74
N LYS A 27 -8.00 -10.89 15.62
CA LYS A 27 -6.64 -10.95 16.15
C LYS A 27 -5.69 -9.89 15.57
N PHE A 28 -5.77 -9.64 14.26
CA PHE A 28 -4.86 -8.73 13.55
C PHE A 28 -5.58 -7.50 12.96
N ASN A 29 -6.84 -7.28 13.33
CA ASN A 29 -7.62 -6.14 12.87
C ASN A 29 -6.97 -4.78 13.18
N PRO A 30 -6.32 -4.56 14.35
CA PRO A 30 -5.57 -3.34 14.62
C PRO A 30 -4.47 -3.09 13.58
N GLU A 31 -3.60 -4.06 13.33
CA GLU A 31 -2.50 -3.97 12.37
C GLU A 31 -3.02 -3.77 10.94
N PHE A 32 -4.10 -4.47 10.55
CA PHE A 32 -4.75 -4.29 9.24
C PHE A 32 -5.24 -2.86 9.06
N LYS A 33 -5.78 -2.23 10.11
CA LYS A 33 -6.17 -0.81 10.06
C LYS A 33 -4.95 0.08 9.95
N MET A 34 -3.92 -0.14 10.77
CA MET A 34 -2.71 0.68 10.76
C MET A 34 -2.03 0.70 9.38
N ILE A 35 -1.86 -0.46 8.75
CA ILE A 35 -1.29 -0.57 7.40
C ILE A 35 -2.18 0.15 6.37
N ARG A 36 -3.50 -0.11 6.37
CA ARG A 36 -4.44 0.50 5.40
C ARG A 36 -4.52 2.03 5.50
N HIS A 37 -4.21 2.58 6.67
CA HIS A 37 -4.24 4.02 6.92
C HIS A 37 -2.85 4.66 6.88
N GLY A 38 -1.78 3.91 6.58
CA GLY A 38 -0.41 4.41 6.56
C GLY A 38 0.14 4.80 7.94
N ASN A 39 -0.45 4.29 9.02
CA ASN A 39 0.01 4.53 10.40
C ASN A 39 1.19 3.61 10.76
N TYR A 40 2.33 3.75 10.07
CA TYR A 40 3.47 2.85 10.23
C TYR A 40 4.11 2.93 11.62
N PHE A 41 4.10 4.11 12.26
CA PHE A 41 4.60 4.27 13.64
C PHE A 41 3.83 3.39 14.64
N GLU A 42 2.50 3.43 14.61
CA GLU A 42 1.65 2.60 15.48
C GLU A 42 1.84 1.11 15.16
N PHE A 43 1.96 0.78 13.87
CA PHE A 43 2.19 -0.60 13.41
C PHE A 43 3.52 -1.17 13.95
N ILE A 44 4.62 -0.42 13.83
CA ILE A 44 5.94 -0.83 14.34
C ILE A 44 5.87 -1.07 15.85
N ASN A 45 5.23 -0.18 16.60
CA ASN A 45 5.08 -0.32 18.05
C ASN A 45 4.19 -1.50 18.45
N SER A 46 3.18 -1.85 17.65
CA SER A 46 2.32 -3.01 17.89
C SER A 46 3.08 -4.32 17.66
N VAL A 47 3.71 -4.46 16.49
CA VAL A 47 4.42 -5.68 16.08
C VAL A 47 5.75 -5.86 16.83
N LYS A 48 6.34 -4.75 17.31
CA LYS A 48 7.65 -4.71 17.97
C LYS A 48 8.72 -5.34 17.08
N GLY A 49 8.76 -4.93 15.81
CA GLY A 49 9.88 -5.23 14.93
C GLY A 49 11.02 -4.24 15.17
N GLU A 50 12.23 -4.64 14.80
CA GLU A 50 13.37 -3.73 14.83
C GLU A 50 13.14 -2.56 13.87
N VAL A 51 13.62 -1.38 14.26
CA VAL A 51 13.68 -0.22 13.37
C VAL A 51 15.07 -0.18 12.77
N PRO A 52 15.21 -0.23 11.43
CA PRO A 52 16.52 -0.15 10.79
C PRO A 52 17.18 1.19 11.08
N HIS A 53 18.52 1.22 11.12
CA HIS A 53 19.24 2.49 11.17
C HIS A 53 19.00 3.27 9.89
N THR A 54 18.58 4.53 10.01
CA THR A 54 18.28 5.43 8.89
C THR A 54 19.03 6.73 9.03
N VAL A 55 19.48 7.26 7.88
CA VAL A 55 19.98 8.62 7.75
C VAL A 55 19.00 9.39 6.89
N VAL A 56 18.37 10.41 7.47
CA VAL A 56 17.35 11.22 6.80
C VAL A 56 17.86 12.65 6.70
N TYR A 57 17.88 13.18 5.49
CA TYR A 57 18.06 14.60 5.23
C TYR A 57 16.71 15.22 4.86
N SER A 58 16.22 16.14 5.68
CA SER A 58 14.96 16.85 5.43
C SER A 58 15.11 18.32 5.78
N LYS A 59 14.94 19.20 4.79
CA LYS A 59 14.96 20.66 4.95
C LYS A 59 16.18 21.18 5.74
N GLY A 60 17.37 20.65 5.45
CA GLY A 60 18.61 21.05 6.13
C GLY A 60 18.86 20.37 7.48
N LYS A 61 17.94 19.55 7.99
CA LYS A 61 18.13 18.74 9.19
C LYS A 61 18.56 17.33 8.82
N ILE A 62 19.63 16.85 9.45
CA ILE A 62 20.09 15.47 9.37
C ILE A 62 19.71 14.74 10.66
N THR A 63 19.07 13.60 10.55
CA THR A 63 18.90 12.63 11.64
C THR A 63 19.57 11.31 11.27
N SER A 64 20.22 10.66 12.23
CA SER A 64 20.91 9.39 12.04
C SER A 64 20.69 8.54 13.28
N ASP A 65 19.70 7.66 13.22
CA ASP A 65 19.26 6.83 14.33
C ASP A 65 18.38 5.68 13.84
N ASN A 66 17.95 4.84 14.78
CA ASN A 66 17.01 3.74 14.59
C ASN A 66 15.68 4.03 15.31
N ILE A 67 15.20 5.28 15.25
CA ILE A 67 13.97 5.69 15.93
C ILE A 67 12.89 5.96 14.89
N ALA A 68 11.80 5.19 14.95
CA ALA A 68 10.60 5.48 14.17
C ALA A 68 9.91 6.73 14.72
N ARG A 69 9.51 7.66 13.85
CA ARG A 69 8.83 8.89 14.25
C ARG A 69 7.38 8.86 13.80
N LYS A 70 6.51 9.54 14.54
CA LYS A 70 5.07 9.60 14.26
C LYS A 70 4.75 10.27 12.92
N ASP A 71 5.60 11.20 12.51
CA ASP A 71 5.44 11.95 11.26
C ASP A 71 6.07 11.23 10.05
N ASP A 72 6.68 10.05 10.25
CA ASP A 72 7.21 9.24 9.15
C ASP A 72 6.06 8.45 8.52
N PHE A 73 5.63 8.86 7.32
CA PHE A 73 4.59 8.16 6.54
C PHE A 73 5.07 7.82 5.12
N ASP A 74 4.29 6.99 4.42
CA ASP A 74 4.56 6.46 3.09
C ASP A 74 5.98 5.94 2.89
N PHE A 75 6.92 6.72 2.35
CA PHE A 75 8.26 6.23 2.03
C PHE A 75 9.09 5.87 3.28
N LEU A 76 9.35 6.84 4.15
CA LEU A 76 10.19 6.64 5.34
C LEU A 76 9.47 5.74 6.37
N GLY A 77 8.16 5.93 6.53
CA GLY A 77 7.35 5.07 7.38
C GLY A 77 7.38 3.61 6.93
N LEU A 78 7.26 3.35 5.62
CA LEU A 78 7.35 1.99 5.09
C LEU A 78 8.75 1.39 5.26
N PHE A 79 9.79 2.17 4.98
CA PHE A 79 11.17 1.72 5.17
C PHE A 79 11.39 1.25 6.61
N ASN A 80 11.01 2.08 7.57
CA ASN A 80 11.14 1.77 8.99
C ASN A 80 10.27 0.58 9.43
N ALA A 81 9.15 0.37 8.75
CA ALA A 81 8.24 -0.74 9.03
C ALA A 81 8.67 -2.07 8.42
N ASN A 82 9.69 -2.12 7.55
CA ASN A 82 10.01 -3.34 6.80
C ASN A 82 10.26 -4.59 7.67
N PRO A 83 11.06 -4.54 8.76
CA PRO A 83 11.22 -5.69 9.65
C PRO A 83 9.91 -6.09 10.34
N SER A 84 9.09 -5.11 10.71
CA SER A 84 7.76 -5.35 11.28
C SER A 84 6.81 -6.00 10.27
N LEU A 85 6.86 -5.61 8.99
CA LEU A 85 6.04 -6.20 7.92
C LEU A 85 6.37 -7.67 7.68
N GLN A 86 7.64 -8.04 7.75
CA GLN A 86 8.08 -9.43 7.60
C GLN A 86 7.61 -10.30 8.77
N LYS A 87 7.80 -9.82 10.00
CA LYS A 87 7.32 -10.51 11.21
C LYS A 87 5.79 -10.67 11.18
N PHE A 88 5.09 -9.58 10.87
CA PHE A 88 3.64 -9.58 10.76
C PHE A 88 3.12 -10.55 9.69
N TYR A 89 3.78 -10.63 8.53
CA TYR A 89 3.43 -11.59 7.48
C TYR A 89 3.52 -13.03 7.98
N ILE A 90 4.62 -13.38 8.65
CA ILE A 90 4.81 -14.72 9.22
C ILE A 90 3.70 -15.05 10.22
N ASP A 91 3.36 -14.11 11.10
CA ASP A 91 2.33 -14.33 12.13
C ASP A 91 0.91 -14.40 11.52
N CYS A 92 0.62 -13.57 10.51
CA CYS A 92 -0.62 -13.67 9.74
C CYS A 92 -0.72 -14.98 8.97
N HIS A 93 0.37 -15.49 8.42
CA HIS A 93 0.37 -16.76 7.69
C HIS A 93 0.24 -17.97 8.62
N LYS A 94 0.77 -17.89 9.86
CA LYS A 94 0.53 -18.91 10.89
C LYS A 94 -0.95 -18.98 11.29
N GLU A 95 -1.59 -17.83 11.41
CA GLU A 95 -3.01 -17.72 11.81
C GLU A 95 -3.96 -18.14 10.70
N TYR A 96 -3.89 -17.46 9.55
CA TYR A 96 -4.88 -17.61 8.49
C TYR A 96 -4.54 -18.69 7.47
N ARG A 97 -3.31 -19.24 7.53
CA ARG A 97 -2.78 -20.26 6.61
C ARG A 97 -2.81 -19.82 5.15
N LYS A 98 -2.33 -20.68 4.26
CA LYS A 98 -2.43 -20.41 2.83
C LYS A 98 -3.92 -20.36 2.45
N ILE A 99 -4.37 -19.19 2.03
CA ILE A 99 -5.68 -18.99 1.42
C ILE A 99 -5.54 -19.28 -0.07
N THR A 100 -6.53 -19.95 -0.67
CA THR A 100 -6.64 -20.10 -2.13
C THR A 100 -7.82 -19.27 -2.61
N ASP A 101 -7.59 -18.46 -3.63
CA ASP A 101 -8.62 -17.61 -4.22
C ASP A 101 -8.77 -17.99 -5.70
N THR A 102 -9.99 -18.36 -6.09
CA THR A 102 -10.31 -18.78 -7.46
C THR A 102 -10.69 -17.62 -8.37
N ASP A 103 -11.01 -16.45 -7.81
CA ASP A 103 -11.47 -15.29 -8.55
C ASP A 103 -10.33 -14.32 -8.87
N ILE A 104 -9.35 -14.20 -7.97
CA ILE A 104 -8.25 -13.24 -8.08
C ILE A 104 -6.89 -13.95 -7.97
N PRO A 105 -6.04 -13.90 -9.02
CA PRO A 105 -4.68 -14.42 -8.94
C PRO A 105 -3.82 -13.70 -7.90
N ASP A 106 -2.88 -14.43 -7.26
CA ASP A 106 -1.98 -13.87 -6.24
C ASP A 106 -1.16 -12.66 -6.73
N SER A 107 -0.78 -12.67 -8.00
CA SER A 107 -0.07 -11.55 -8.64
C SER A 107 -0.88 -10.25 -8.61
N ILE A 108 -2.20 -10.32 -8.73
CA ILE A 108 -3.06 -9.12 -8.73
C ILE A 108 -3.10 -8.47 -7.35
N TYR A 109 -3.05 -9.24 -6.27
CA TYR A 109 -2.95 -8.68 -4.92
C TYR A 109 -1.65 -7.92 -4.71
N GLY A 110 -0.53 -8.47 -5.21
CA GLY A 110 0.75 -7.78 -5.21
C GLY A 110 0.71 -6.50 -6.03
N ILE A 111 0.13 -6.53 -7.23
CA ILE A 111 -0.07 -5.36 -8.10
C ILE A 111 -0.92 -4.30 -7.40
N ALA A 112 -2.02 -4.68 -6.77
CA ALA A 112 -2.90 -3.76 -6.04
C ALA A 112 -2.16 -3.06 -4.89
N ALA A 113 -1.37 -3.81 -4.13
CA ALA A 113 -0.52 -3.25 -3.08
C ALA A 113 0.50 -2.25 -3.66
N LEU A 114 1.20 -2.64 -4.73
CA LEU A 114 2.20 -1.80 -5.40
C LEU A 114 1.60 -0.55 -6.01
N PHE A 115 0.43 -0.65 -6.62
CA PHE A 115 -0.29 0.48 -7.21
C PHE A 115 -0.56 1.56 -6.16
N GLU A 116 -1.17 1.20 -5.03
CA GLU A 116 -1.54 2.18 -4.00
C GLU A 116 -0.31 2.86 -3.40
N ILE A 117 0.70 2.08 -3.01
CA ILE A 117 1.91 2.65 -2.40
C ILE A 117 2.71 3.49 -3.40
N SER A 118 2.72 3.12 -4.69
CA SER A 118 3.41 3.89 -5.72
C SER A 118 2.83 5.29 -5.85
N ILE A 119 1.50 5.41 -5.96
CA ILE A 119 0.83 6.71 -6.06
C ILE A 119 1.09 7.55 -4.80
N ARG A 120 0.97 6.94 -3.61
CA ARG A 120 1.24 7.62 -2.33
C ARG A 120 2.67 8.11 -2.22
N MET A 121 3.66 7.25 -2.49
CA MET A 121 5.08 7.63 -2.44
C MET A 121 5.43 8.74 -3.43
N HIS A 122 4.93 8.67 -4.66
CA HIS A 122 5.18 9.72 -5.65
C HIS A 122 4.55 11.05 -5.23
N ALA A 123 3.34 11.03 -4.65
CA ALA A 123 2.72 12.24 -4.12
C ALA A 123 3.48 12.80 -2.89
N ASN A 124 3.88 11.93 -1.96
CA ASN A 124 4.64 12.27 -0.76
C ASN A 124 5.99 12.91 -1.12
N ASN A 125 6.78 12.28 -2.00
CA ASN A 125 8.09 12.75 -2.42
C ASN A 125 8.05 14.11 -3.13
N ASN A 126 6.89 14.50 -3.69
CA ASN A 126 6.68 15.80 -4.31
C ASN A 126 5.95 16.79 -3.37
N ASN A 127 5.86 16.48 -2.08
CA ASN A 127 5.20 17.29 -1.05
C ASN A 127 3.74 17.67 -1.40
N LEU A 128 3.03 16.80 -2.12
CA LEU A 128 1.66 17.08 -2.56
C LEU A 128 0.63 16.75 -1.47
N ILE A 129 0.99 15.83 -0.57
CA ILE A 129 0.04 15.24 0.38
C ILE A 129 0.54 15.36 1.80
N GLU A 130 -0.42 15.37 2.73
CA GLU A 130 -0.16 15.27 4.16
C GLU A 130 -0.47 13.86 4.68
N SER A 131 -0.16 13.63 5.96
CA SER A 131 -0.48 12.37 6.62
C SER A 131 -1.98 12.10 6.57
N ARG A 132 -2.35 10.82 6.36
CA ARG A 132 -3.73 10.31 6.32
C ARG A 132 -4.60 10.83 5.18
N GLU A 133 -4.01 11.40 4.14
CA GLU A 133 -4.77 11.83 2.98
C GLU A 133 -5.38 10.62 2.24
N ASN A 134 -6.66 10.74 1.87
CA ASN A 134 -7.39 9.66 1.24
C ASN A 134 -6.89 9.44 -0.21
N LEU A 135 -6.99 8.21 -0.72
CA LEU A 135 -6.40 7.87 -2.02
C LEU A 135 -7.04 8.62 -3.21
N VAL A 136 -8.28 9.13 -3.06
CA VAL A 136 -8.92 9.96 -4.10
C VAL A 136 -8.18 11.28 -4.25
N GLU A 137 -7.95 11.97 -3.14
CA GLU A 137 -7.23 13.24 -3.15
C GLU A 137 -5.77 13.05 -3.58
N VAL A 138 -5.12 11.98 -3.12
CA VAL A 138 -3.75 11.63 -3.56
C VAL A 138 -3.70 11.45 -5.09
N ILE A 139 -4.64 10.71 -5.68
CA ILE A 139 -4.70 10.53 -7.15
C ILE A 139 -4.94 11.87 -7.84
N ASN A 140 -5.90 12.66 -7.38
CA ASN A 140 -6.24 13.94 -8.02
C ASN A 140 -5.07 14.92 -7.99
N LYS A 141 -4.40 15.07 -6.84
CA LYS A 141 -3.23 15.94 -6.68
C LYS A 141 -2.05 15.48 -7.52
N LEU A 142 -1.75 14.17 -7.50
CA LEU A 142 -0.66 13.61 -8.32
C LEU A 142 -0.96 13.76 -9.81
N SER A 143 -2.20 13.52 -10.24
CA SER A 143 -2.63 13.64 -11.63
C SER A 143 -2.49 15.08 -12.13
N LYS A 144 -2.92 16.06 -11.32
CA LYS A 144 -2.73 17.48 -11.61
C LYS A 144 -1.24 17.84 -11.70
N PHE A 145 -0.42 17.39 -10.75
CA PHE A 145 1.02 17.65 -10.75
C PHE A 145 1.74 17.05 -11.96
N LYS A 146 1.31 15.86 -12.42
CA LYS A 146 1.88 15.16 -13.56
C LYS A 146 1.22 15.52 -14.91
N ASN A 147 0.27 16.45 -14.92
CA ASN A 147 -0.51 16.83 -16.10
C ASN A 147 -1.16 15.62 -16.80
N LEU A 148 -1.69 14.66 -16.03
CA LEU A 148 -2.44 13.54 -16.59
C LEU A 148 -3.77 14.03 -17.16
N THR A 149 -4.20 13.44 -18.26
CA THR A 149 -5.52 13.67 -18.84
C THR A 149 -6.63 13.19 -17.91
N GLU A 150 -7.85 13.67 -18.13
CA GLU A 150 -9.03 13.20 -17.40
C GLU A 150 -9.23 11.69 -17.55
N ASN A 151 -9.03 11.16 -18.76
CA ASN A 151 -9.12 9.73 -19.03
C ASN A 151 -8.07 8.92 -18.24
N GLU A 152 -6.83 9.38 -18.17
CA GLU A 152 -5.77 8.75 -17.38
C GLU A 152 -6.07 8.82 -15.87
N THR A 153 -6.53 9.97 -15.39
CA THR A 153 -6.96 10.14 -14.00
C THR A 153 -8.10 9.18 -13.65
N ASN A 154 -9.08 9.02 -14.55
CA ASN A 154 -10.17 8.07 -14.37
C ASN A 154 -9.66 6.62 -14.30
N LYS A 155 -8.70 6.22 -15.13
CA LYS A 155 -8.08 4.87 -15.06
C LYS A 155 -7.48 4.61 -13.67
N LEU A 156 -6.79 5.59 -13.08
CA LEU A 156 -6.26 5.47 -11.71
C LEU A 156 -7.39 5.31 -10.67
N HIS A 157 -8.49 6.07 -10.81
CA HIS A 157 -9.66 5.93 -9.94
C HIS A 157 -10.36 4.57 -10.09
N GLN A 158 -10.35 3.96 -11.27
CA GLN A 158 -10.84 2.59 -11.45
C GLN A 158 -9.97 1.59 -10.68
N GLY A 159 -8.63 1.68 -10.78
CA GLY A 159 -7.73 0.87 -9.93
C GLY A 159 -8.04 1.03 -8.42
N ARG A 160 -8.26 2.27 -7.96
CA ARG A 160 -8.66 2.57 -6.58
C ARG A 160 -10.00 1.93 -6.19
N ARG A 161 -10.99 1.91 -7.09
CA ARG A 161 -12.29 1.26 -6.84
C ARG A 161 -12.14 -0.24 -6.67
N PHE A 162 -11.26 -0.89 -7.43
CA PHE A 162 -11.01 -2.32 -7.28
C PHE A 162 -10.38 -2.65 -5.92
N ILE A 163 -9.43 -1.84 -5.46
CA ILE A 163 -8.87 -1.98 -4.10
C ILE A 163 -9.97 -1.88 -3.03
N ASN A 164 -10.91 -0.94 -3.17
CA ASN A 164 -12.03 -0.82 -2.24
C ASN A 164 -12.97 -2.04 -2.29
N MET A 165 -13.19 -2.61 -3.46
CA MET A 165 -13.96 -3.85 -3.63
C MET A 165 -13.32 -5.01 -2.86
N ILE A 166 -12.00 -5.16 -2.95
CA ILE A 166 -11.24 -6.15 -2.18
C ILE A 166 -11.32 -5.88 -0.67
N LYS A 167 -11.02 -4.64 -0.23
CA LYS A 167 -10.91 -4.28 1.20
C LYS A 167 -12.23 -4.38 1.98
N HIS A 168 -13.36 -4.18 1.30
CA HIS A 168 -14.67 -4.09 1.93
C HIS A 168 -15.65 -5.17 1.50
N PHE A 169 -15.25 -6.03 0.55
CA PHE A 169 -16.13 -7.02 -0.07
C PHE A 169 -17.46 -6.40 -0.54
N LYS A 170 -17.36 -5.20 -1.16
CA LYS A 170 -18.49 -4.42 -1.67
C LYS A 170 -18.42 -4.34 -3.18
N ASN A 171 -19.52 -4.65 -3.86
CA ASN A 171 -19.59 -4.58 -5.31
C ASN A 171 -19.28 -3.15 -5.79
N GLN A 172 -18.17 -3.03 -6.52
CA GLN A 172 -17.79 -1.81 -7.26
C GLN A 172 -17.76 -2.06 -8.77
N TYR A 173 -17.67 -3.34 -9.17
CA TYR A 173 -17.66 -3.85 -10.53
C TYR A 173 -18.71 -4.95 -10.66
N SER A 174 -19.08 -5.30 -11.89
CA SER A 174 -20.05 -6.37 -12.17
C SER A 174 -19.44 -7.75 -11.93
N SER A 175 -18.12 -7.86 -12.02
CA SER A 175 -17.37 -9.10 -11.73
C SER A 175 -15.96 -8.80 -11.19
N TRP A 176 -15.31 -9.83 -10.63
CA TRP A 176 -13.89 -9.75 -10.25
C TRP A 176 -12.99 -9.52 -11.46
N ASN A 177 -13.28 -10.15 -12.60
CA ASN A 177 -12.50 -10.00 -13.83
C ASN A 177 -12.48 -8.55 -14.34
N GLU A 178 -13.64 -7.88 -14.36
CA GLU A 178 -13.70 -6.45 -14.72
C GLU A 178 -12.83 -5.58 -13.78
N GLY A 179 -12.83 -5.91 -12.50
CA GLY A 179 -11.98 -5.25 -11.51
C GLY A 179 -10.49 -5.52 -11.73
N ILE A 180 -10.12 -6.75 -12.10
CA ILE A 180 -8.75 -7.15 -12.44
C ILE A 180 -8.27 -6.39 -13.68
N ASP A 181 -9.11 -6.28 -14.71
CA ASP A 181 -8.78 -5.53 -15.93
C ASP A 181 -8.57 -4.05 -15.60
N ALA A 182 -9.46 -3.45 -14.81
CA ALA A 182 -9.32 -2.06 -14.35
C ALA A 182 -8.01 -1.84 -13.56
N MET A 183 -7.65 -2.76 -12.67
CA MET A 183 -6.40 -2.70 -11.91
C MET A 183 -5.17 -2.83 -12.82
N THR A 184 -5.21 -3.77 -13.77
CA THR A 184 -4.11 -4.00 -14.70
C THR A 184 -3.89 -2.76 -15.57
N ILE A 185 -4.95 -2.17 -16.11
CA ILE A 185 -4.88 -0.92 -16.89
C ILE A 185 -4.31 0.23 -16.04
N ALA A 186 -4.78 0.37 -14.80
CA ALA A 186 -4.28 1.41 -13.89
C ALA A 186 -2.79 1.20 -13.55
N TYR A 187 -2.36 -0.04 -13.37
CA TYR A 187 -0.97 -0.36 -13.06
C TYR A 187 -0.04 -0.16 -14.26
N GLU A 188 -0.47 -0.54 -15.46
CA GLU A 188 0.29 -0.27 -16.69
C GLU A 188 0.41 1.24 -16.96
N LEU A 189 -0.63 2.02 -16.67
CA LEU A 189 -0.55 3.49 -16.74
C LEU A 189 0.53 4.05 -15.81
N ILE A 190 0.60 3.60 -14.54
CA ILE A 190 1.65 4.11 -13.64
C ILE A 190 3.05 3.68 -14.09
N LYS A 191 3.21 2.52 -14.75
CA LYS A 191 4.49 2.13 -15.39
C LYS A 191 4.85 3.05 -16.54
N GLU A 192 3.92 3.29 -17.46
CA GLU A 192 4.10 4.18 -18.62
C GLU A 192 4.55 5.58 -18.17
N LYS A 193 3.90 6.11 -17.12
CA LYS A 193 4.21 7.43 -16.56
C LYS A 193 5.41 7.45 -15.62
N LYS A 194 6.12 6.33 -15.45
CA LYS A 194 7.27 6.17 -14.54
C LYS A 194 6.92 6.57 -13.09
N LEU A 195 5.70 6.24 -12.69
CA LEU A 195 5.15 6.43 -11.35
C LEU A 195 5.21 5.13 -10.53
N THR A 196 5.98 4.13 -10.95
CA THR A 196 6.28 2.94 -10.13
C THR A 196 7.39 3.22 -9.14
N ILE A 197 7.51 2.35 -8.14
CA ILE A 197 8.60 2.38 -7.15
C ILE A 197 9.59 1.22 -7.31
N ILE A 198 9.37 0.33 -8.28
CA ILE A 198 10.23 -0.81 -8.63
C ILE A 198 11.17 -0.44 -9.78
#